data_AF-A0A655J167-F1
#
_entry.id   AF-A0A655J167-F1
#
_cell.length_a   1.000
_cell.length_b   1.000
_cell.length_c   1.000
_cell.angle_alpha   90.00
_cell.angle_beta   90.00
_cell.angle_gamma   90.00
#
_symmetry.space_group_name_H-M   'P 1'
#
loop_
_entity.id
_entity.type
_entity.pdbx_description
1 polymer ?
#
loop_
_entity_poly.entity_id
_entity_poly.type
_entity_poly.pdbx_seq_one_letter_code
_entity_poly.pdbx_strand_id
1 'polypeptide(L)'
;MLVWVGPPASDTNVLPLTLIARYLDRYGIRADTIRITSRVTASGDCRTWVGLTVVADDNLAALQARSARIPLQETAQVAARRLADHLREIGWEAGTAAPDEIPALVAADSRETWRGMRHTDSDYVAAYRVSADAELPDTLPAIRSRPAQETWIALEIAYAAGSSTRYTVAAACALRTDWRPGGTAPVAGLLPQHGNHVPALTALDPRSTRRLDGHTDAPADLLTRLHWPTPTAGAHRAPLTNAVSRT
;
A
#
# COMPACT_ATOMS: atom_id res chain seq x y z
N MET A 1 -6.73 -9.13 -2.65
CA MET A 1 -7.80 -8.80 -1.67
C MET A 1 -7.32 -7.69 -0.77
N LEU A 2 -8.23 -6.86 -0.24
CA LEU A 2 -7.87 -5.63 0.48
C LEU A 2 -8.55 -5.53 1.84
N VAL A 3 -7.80 -5.06 2.82
CA VAL A 3 -8.25 -4.76 4.18
C VAL A 3 -7.97 -3.29 4.44
N TRP A 4 -8.97 -2.49 4.81
CA TRP A 4 -8.71 -1.16 5.34
C TRP A 4 -8.35 -1.27 6.82
N VAL A 5 -7.49 -0.36 7.29
CA VAL A 5 -7.07 -0.26 8.69
C VAL A 5 -7.34 1.17 9.18
N GLY A 6 -8.09 1.26 10.27
CA GLY A 6 -8.45 2.48 10.96
C GLY A 6 -7.58 2.73 12.19
N PRO A 7 -7.98 3.66 13.07
CA PRO A 7 -7.25 3.96 14.30
C PRO A 7 -7.17 2.76 15.25
N PRO A 8 -6.12 2.69 16.09
CA PRO A 8 -6.10 1.77 17.21
C PRO A 8 -7.10 2.21 18.30
N ALA A 9 -7.67 1.25 19.02
CA ALA A 9 -8.55 1.46 20.16
C ALA A 9 -7.79 1.82 21.47
N SER A 10 -6.46 1.82 21.43
CA SER A 10 -5.56 2.08 22.57
C SER A 10 -4.36 2.91 22.09
N ASP A 11 -3.48 3.35 23.00
CA ASP A 11 -2.30 4.17 22.70
C ASP A 11 -1.25 3.49 21.80
N THR A 12 -1.47 2.24 21.36
CA THR A 12 -0.61 1.53 20.41
C THR A 12 -0.73 2.16 19.02
N ASN A 13 0.05 3.20 18.77
CA ASN A 13 0.04 3.97 17.52
C ASN A 13 0.95 3.40 16.42
N VAL A 14 1.36 2.12 16.52
CA VAL A 14 2.28 1.50 15.55
C VAL A 14 1.63 0.27 14.93
N LEU A 15 1.38 0.34 13.63
CA LEU A 15 0.82 -0.78 12.88
C LEU A 15 1.74 -2.02 12.99
N PRO A 16 1.22 -3.20 13.35
CA PRO A 16 2.05 -4.38 13.65
C PRO A 16 2.49 -5.07 12.36
N LEU A 17 3.48 -4.50 11.67
CA LEU A 17 3.98 -4.98 10.38
C LEU A 17 4.50 -6.42 10.42
N THR A 18 5.14 -6.83 11.52
CA THR A 18 5.62 -8.20 11.71
C THR A 18 4.48 -9.22 11.78
N LEU A 19 3.36 -8.86 12.41
CA LEU A 19 2.14 -9.69 12.43
C LEU A 19 1.52 -9.77 11.04
N ILE A 20 1.42 -8.64 10.34
CA ILE A 20 0.88 -8.57 8.98
C ILE A 20 1.72 -9.44 8.05
N ALA A 21 3.05 -9.36 8.10
CA ALA A 21 3.95 -10.17 7.26
C ALA A 21 3.77 -11.68 7.45
N ARG A 22 3.36 -12.15 8.64
CA ARG A 22 3.07 -13.57 8.87
C ARG A 22 1.91 -14.10 8.04
N TYR A 23 1.07 -13.25 7.45
CA TYR A 23 0.03 -13.69 6.51
C TYR A 23 0.58 -14.04 5.13
N LEU A 24 1.89 -13.90 4.88
CA LEU A 24 2.53 -14.42 3.68
C LEU A 24 2.45 -15.95 3.61
N ASP A 25 2.47 -16.62 4.75
CA ASP A 25 2.22 -18.06 4.87
C ASP A 25 1.44 -18.32 6.17
N ARG A 26 0.10 -18.39 6.04
CA ARG A 26 -0.77 -18.65 7.19
C ARG A 26 -2.01 -19.43 6.78
N TYR A 27 -2.45 -20.31 7.68
CA TYR A 27 -3.67 -21.10 7.49
C TYR A 27 -3.68 -21.95 6.21
N GLY A 28 -2.50 -22.41 5.78
CA GLY A 28 -2.31 -23.22 4.58
C GLY A 28 -2.54 -22.45 3.28
N ILE A 29 -2.41 -21.12 3.30
CA ILE A 29 -2.43 -20.24 2.14
C ILE A 29 -1.14 -19.42 2.12
N ARG A 30 -0.47 -19.43 0.97
CA ARG A 30 0.73 -18.67 0.68
C ARG A 30 0.38 -17.46 -0.17
N ALA A 31 0.52 -16.26 0.37
CA ALA A 31 0.44 -15.04 -0.41
C ALA A 31 1.77 -14.80 -1.14
N ASP A 32 1.67 -14.33 -2.38
CA ASP A 32 2.80 -13.92 -3.21
C ASP A 32 3.45 -12.65 -2.66
N THR A 33 2.62 -11.67 -2.30
CA THR A 33 3.01 -10.45 -1.61
C THR A 33 1.94 -10.00 -0.62
N ILE A 34 2.40 -9.24 0.38
CA ILE A 34 1.56 -8.37 1.19
C ILE A 34 2.01 -6.93 0.94
N ARG A 35 1.06 -6.07 0.61
CA ARG A 35 1.30 -4.64 0.40
C ARG A 35 0.57 -3.81 1.41
N ILE A 36 1.28 -2.97 2.15
CA ILE A 36 0.71 -1.95 3.00
C ILE A 36 0.80 -0.62 2.24
N THR A 37 -0.33 0.04 2.00
CA THR A 37 -0.39 1.33 1.32
C THR A 37 -1.08 2.35 2.20
N SER A 38 -0.51 3.54 2.33
CA SER A 38 -1.13 4.67 3.01
C SER A 38 -1.31 5.84 2.05
N ARG A 39 -2.40 6.58 2.24
CA ARG A 39 -2.68 7.86 1.60
C ARG A 39 -2.83 8.90 2.69
N VAL A 40 -2.06 9.97 2.58
CA VAL A 40 -2.14 11.14 3.46
C VAL A 40 -2.46 12.37 2.62
N THR A 41 -3.50 13.10 2.97
CA THR A 41 -3.86 14.37 2.30
C THR A 41 -3.22 15.57 3.01
N ALA A 42 -3.19 16.72 2.36
CA ALA A 42 -2.74 17.98 2.97
C ALA A 42 -3.51 18.37 4.24
N SER A 43 -4.78 17.94 4.39
CA SER A 43 -5.58 18.12 5.60
C SER A 43 -5.14 17.23 6.78
N GLY A 44 -4.23 16.28 6.54
CA GLY A 44 -3.78 15.30 7.53
C GLY A 44 -4.65 14.03 7.57
N ASP A 45 -5.62 13.87 6.67
CA ASP A 45 -6.43 12.65 6.61
C ASP A 45 -5.56 11.48 6.13
N CYS A 46 -5.41 10.49 7.00
CA CYS A 46 -4.63 9.28 6.72
C CYS A 46 -5.57 8.09 6.54
N ARG A 47 -5.41 7.34 5.45
CA ARG A 47 -6.07 6.05 5.22
C ARG A 47 -5.02 5.00 4.91
N THR A 48 -5.18 3.80 5.46
CA THR A 48 -4.28 2.68 5.24
C THR A 48 -5.02 1.45 4.73
N TRP A 49 -4.44 0.78 3.74
CA TRP A 49 -4.91 -0.48 3.19
C TRP A 49 -3.81 -1.53 3.23
N VAL A 50 -4.19 -2.77 3.51
CA VAL A 50 -3.34 -3.96 3.42
C VAL A 50 -3.90 -4.85 2.31
N GLY A 51 -3.15 -4.96 1.21
CA GLY A 51 -3.40 -5.85 0.09
C GLY A 51 -2.72 -7.20 0.30
N LEU A 52 -3.44 -8.28 0.04
CA LEU A 52 -2.90 -9.64 -0.09
C LEU A 52 -3.07 -10.11 -1.53
N THR A 53 -1.95 -10.45 -2.17
CA THR A 53 -1.93 -11.06 -3.50
C THR A 53 -1.67 -12.55 -3.36
N VAL A 54 -2.57 -13.38 -3.88
CA VAL A 54 -2.46 -14.84 -3.82
C VAL A 54 -2.37 -15.35 -5.26
N VAL A 55 -1.37 -16.19 -5.52
CA VAL A 55 -1.17 -16.83 -6.83
C VAL A 55 -1.68 -18.26 -6.76
N ALA A 56 -2.41 -18.69 -7.79
CA ALA A 56 -3.03 -20.01 -7.82
C ALA A 56 -2.01 -21.15 -7.77
N ASP A 57 -0.92 -21.01 -8.54
CA ASP A 57 0.10 -22.05 -8.72
C ASP A 57 0.73 -22.46 -7.37
N ASP A 58 1.11 -21.47 -6.55
CA ASP A 58 1.68 -21.69 -5.22
C ASP A 58 0.70 -22.30 -4.22
N ASN A 59 -0.60 -22.27 -4.53
CA ASN A 59 -1.68 -22.70 -3.64
C ASN A 59 -2.52 -23.84 -4.24
N LEU A 60 -2.11 -24.43 -5.36
CA LEU A 60 -2.98 -25.29 -6.16
C LEU A 60 -3.54 -26.48 -5.35
N ALA A 61 -2.69 -27.16 -4.59
CA ALA A 61 -3.09 -28.29 -3.74
C ALA A 61 -4.13 -27.86 -2.69
N ALA A 62 -3.91 -26.69 -2.06
CA ALA A 62 -4.83 -26.15 -1.06
C ALA A 62 -6.17 -25.72 -1.67
N LEU A 63 -6.17 -25.22 -2.90
CA LEU A 63 -7.37 -24.83 -3.63
C LEU A 63 -8.18 -26.07 -4.10
N GLN A 64 -7.50 -27.09 -4.63
CA GLN A 64 -8.11 -28.36 -5.05
C GLN A 64 -8.77 -29.10 -3.89
N ALA A 65 -8.14 -29.09 -2.70
CA ALA A 65 -8.70 -29.69 -1.50
C ALA A 65 -10.03 -29.04 -1.04
N ARG A 66 -10.25 -27.77 -1.40
CA ARG A 66 -11.48 -27.04 -1.06
C ARG A 66 -12.59 -27.25 -2.09
N SER A 67 -12.24 -27.29 -3.38
CA SER A 67 -13.20 -27.53 -4.46
C SER A 67 -12.50 -27.81 -5.78
N ALA A 68 -13.09 -28.69 -6.59
CA ALA A 68 -12.66 -28.93 -7.98
C ALA A 68 -12.74 -27.67 -8.86
N ARG A 69 -13.48 -26.63 -8.44
CA ARG A 69 -13.58 -25.35 -9.16
C ARG A 69 -12.43 -24.37 -8.87
N ILE A 70 -11.45 -24.72 -8.03
CA ILE A 70 -10.28 -23.89 -7.68
C ILE A 70 -10.71 -22.49 -7.18
N PRO A 71 -11.27 -22.40 -5.95
CA PRO A 71 -11.94 -21.19 -5.46
C PRO A 71 -10.93 -20.14 -4.95
N LEU A 72 -10.12 -19.59 -5.86
CA LEU A 72 -9.03 -18.66 -5.53
C LEU A 72 -9.55 -17.38 -4.86
N GLN A 73 -10.58 -16.78 -5.45
CA GLN A 73 -11.12 -15.50 -4.99
C GLN A 73 -11.71 -15.62 -3.58
N GLU A 74 -12.54 -16.63 -3.35
CA GLU A 74 -13.16 -16.90 -2.05
C GLU A 74 -12.09 -17.23 -1.00
N THR A 75 -11.06 -18.00 -1.37
CA THR A 75 -9.96 -18.34 -0.48
C THR A 75 -9.16 -17.10 -0.08
N ALA A 76 -8.83 -16.23 -1.04
CA ALA A 76 -8.16 -14.97 -0.75
C ALA A 76 -9.04 -14.04 0.12
N GLN A 77 -10.36 -14.02 -0.12
CA GLN A 77 -11.29 -13.20 0.67
C GLN A 77 -11.35 -13.67 2.13
N VAL A 78 -11.36 -14.98 2.36
CA VAL A 78 -11.29 -15.56 3.71
C VAL A 78 -9.97 -15.18 4.39
N ALA A 79 -8.83 -15.23 3.68
CA ALA A 79 -7.54 -14.83 4.23
C ALA A 79 -7.53 -13.34 4.65
N ALA A 80 -8.07 -12.45 3.81
CA ALA A 80 -8.22 -11.03 4.12
C ALA A 80 -9.15 -10.79 5.33
N ARG A 81 -10.28 -11.49 5.40
CA ARG A 81 -11.19 -11.42 6.55
C ARG A 81 -10.50 -11.86 7.84
N ARG A 82 -9.74 -12.96 7.81
CA ARG A 82 -8.95 -13.40 8.97
C ARG A 82 -7.87 -12.42 9.37
N LEU A 83 -7.29 -11.66 8.45
CA LEU A 83 -6.37 -10.58 8.80
C LEU A 83 -7.11 -9.45 9.52
N ALA A 84 -8.25 -9.01 8.97
CA ALA A 84 -9.07 -7.97 9.58
C ALA A 84 -9.55 -8.39 10.98
N ASP A 85 -10.00 -9.63 11.15
CA ASP A 85 -10.43 -10.19 12.43
C ASP A 85 -9.28 -10.17 13.45
N HIS A 86 -8.09 -10.64 13.05
CA HIS A 86 -6.92 -10.64 13.94
C HIS A 86 -6.46 -9.23 14.32
N LEU A 87 -6.51 -8.28 13.39
CA LEU A 87 -6.23 -6.86 13.68
C LEU A 87 -7.25 -6.30 14.69
N ARG A 88 -8.54 -6.62 14.55
CA ARG A 88 -9.57 -6.23 15.52
C ARG A 88 -9.37 -6.86 16.89
N GLU A 89 -8.96 -8.13 16.95
CA GLU A 89 -8.64 -8.84 18.19
C GLU A 89 -7.52 -8.16 18.98
N ILE A 90 -6.52 -7.58 18.29
CA ILE A 90 -5.43 -6.83 18.93
C ILE A 90 -5.70 -5.32 19.03
N GLY A 91 -6.96 -4.91 18.87
CA GLY A 91 -7.43 -3.56 19.16
C GLY A 91 -7.34 -2.57 18.00
N TRP A 92 -7.19 -2.99 16.75
CA TRP A 92 -7.26 -2.08 15.59
C TRP A 92 -8.66 -2.05 14.99
N GLU A 93 -9.12 -0.90 14.52
CA GLU A 93 -10.24 -0.90 13.57
C GLU A 93 -9.78 -1.47 12.23
N ALA A 94 -10.47 -2.49 11.71
CA ALA A 94 -10.14 -3.07 10.41
C ALA A 94 -11.35 -3.76 9.77
N GLY A 95 -11.39 -3.78 8.44
CA GLY A 95 -12.44 -4.44 7.68
C GLY A 95 -12.00 -4.72 6.24
N THR A 96 -12.74 -5.55 5.53
CA THR A 96 -12.50 -5.74 4.09
C THR A 96 -12.88 -4.48 3.33
N ALA A 97 -12.03 -4.05 2.40
CA ALA A 97 -12.30 -2.90 1.54
C ALA A 97 -12.78 -3.36 0.15
N ALA A 98 -13.84 -2.74 -0.35
CA ALA A 98 -14.27 -2.91 -1.72
C ALA A 98 -13.43 -2.04 -2.68
N PRO A 99 -13.21 -2.45 -3.94
CA PRO A 99 -12.33 -1.71 -4.87
C PRO A 99 -12.77 -0.27 -5.16
N ASP A 100 -14.06 0.01 -5.07
CA ASP A 100 -14.69 1.32 -5.26
C ASP A 100 -14.50 2.27 -4.06
N GLU A 101 -14.13 1.74 -2.89
CA GLU A 101 -13.82 2.54 -1.70
C GLU A 101 -12.40 3.15 -1.74
N ILE A 102 -11.58 2.74 -2.72
CA ILE A 102 -10.20 3.20 -2.88
C ILE A 102 -10.16 4.38 -3.86
N PRO A 103 -9.71 5.58 -3.41
CA PRO A 103 -9.57 6.73 -4.29
C PRO A 103 -8.63 6.43 -5.47
N ALA A 104 -8.95 6.97 -6.64
CA ALA A 104 -8.08 6.85 -7.81
C ALA A 104 -6.77 7.63 -7.58
N LEU A 105 -5.64 6.93 -7.74
CA LEU A 105 -4.31 7.51 -7.54
C LEU A 105 -3.94 8.50 -8.66
N VAL A 106 -4.48 8.30 -9.86
CA VAL A 106 -4.32 9.17 -11.05
C VAL A 106 -5.69 9.36 -11.71
N ALA A 107 -5.99 10.57 -12.18
CA ALA A 107 -7.20 10.83 -12.95
C ALA A 107 -7.14 10.12 -14.32
N ALA A 108 -8.27 9.61 -14.81
CA ALA A 108 -8.32 8.71 -15.97
C ALA A 108 -7.81 9.33 -17.28
N ASP A 109 -7.92 10.64 -17.44
CA ASP A 109 -7.50 11.44 -18.60
C ASP A 109 -6.12 12.11 -18.42
N SER A 110 -5.39 11.76 -17.35
CA SER A 110 -4.04 12.26 -17.12
C SER A 110 -3.08 11.80 -18.22
N ARG A 111 -2.19 12.71 -18.63
CA ARG A 111 -1.14 12.41 -19.61
C ARG A 111 0.20 12.22 -18.94
N GLU A 112 0.92 11.20 -19.37
CA GLU A 112 2.29 10.97 -18.93
C GLU A 112 3.24 12.01 -19.53
N THR A 113 4.12 12.54 -18.70
CA THR A 113 5.28 13.33 -19.09
C THR A 113 6.53 12.69 -18.52
N TRP A 114 7.70 13.13 -18.97
CA TRP A 114 8.98 12.64 -18.42
C TRP A 114 9.11 12.76 -16.89
N ARG A 115 8.39 13.70 -16.24
CA ARG A 115 8.54 13.99 -14.80
C ARG A 115 7.32 13.62 -13.95
N GLY A 116 6.25 13.16 -14.56
CA GLY A 116 5.03 12.79 -13.85
C GLY A 116 3.82 12.71 -14.76
N MET A 117 2.69 12.33 -14.20
CA MET A 117 1.37 12.48 -14.80
C MET A 117 0.90 13.92 -14.64
N ARG A 118 0.31 14.49 -15.69
CA ARG A 118 -0.36 15.79 -15.66
C ARG A 118 -1.82 15.60 -16.02
N HIS A 119 -2.71 15.99 -15.12
CA HIS A 119 -4.15 16.03 -15.37
C HIS A 119 -4.57 17.44 -15.82
N THR A 120 -4.25 18.44 -14.99
CA THR A 120 -4.43 19.86 -15.32
C THR A 120 -3.10 20.62 -15.14
N ASP A 121 -3.09 21.94 -15.38
CA ASP A 121 -1.89 22.75 -15.18
C ASP A 121 -1.50 22.91 -13.70
N SER A 122 -2.37 22.49 -12.78
CA SER A 122 -2.17 22.51 -11.33
C SER A 122 -2.49 21.16 -10.66
N ASP A 123 -2.36 20.05 -11.39
CA ASP A 123 -2.57 18.69 -10.85
C ASP A 123 -1.55 17.74 -11.50
N TYR A 124 -0.48 17.50 -10.77
CA TYR A 124 0.61 16.63 -11.17
C TYR A 124 0.78 15.49 -10.16
N VAL A 125 1.01 14.27 -10.66
CA VAL A 125 1.37 13.12 -9.83
C VAL A 125 2.73 12.58 -10.28
N ALA A 126 3.71 12.55 -9.40
CA ALA A 126 5.01 11.95 -9.66
C ALA A 126 5.21 10.69 -8.82
N ALA A 127 5.59 9.60 -9.51
CA ALA A 127 5.96 8.33 -8.90
C ALA A 127 7.47 8.26 -8.62
N TYR A 128 7.81 7.68 -7.48
CA TYR A 128 9.19 7.42 -7.08
C TYR A 128 9.29 6.00 -6.52
N ARG A 129 10.40 5.32 -6.84
CA ARG A 129 10.82 4.15 -6.07
C ARG A 129 11.53 4.64 -4.82
N VAL A 130 11.34 3.97 -3.68
CA VAL A 130 12.05 4.26 -2.44
C VAL A 130 13.08 3.15 -2.22
N SER A 131 14.32 3.52 -1.91
CA SER A 131 15.34 2.54 -1.49
C SER A 131 14.85 1.79 -0.26
N ALA A 132 14.75 0.47 -0.36
CA ALA A 132 14.26 -0.40 0.72
C ALA A 132 15.43 -0.95 1.55
N ASP A 133 16.28 -0.05 2.04
CA ASP A 133 17.49 -0.34 2.81
C ASP A 133 17.29 -0.05 4.32
N ALA A 134 18.39 0.01 5.07
CA ALA A 134 18.36 0.24 6.51
C ALA A 134 17.89 1.66 6.90
N GLU A 135 17.93 2.63 5.97
CA GLU A 135 17.52 4.03 6.16
C GLU A 135 16.03 4.26 5.85
N LEU A 136 15.31 3.22 5.40
CA LEU A 136 13.88 3.31 5.11
C LEU A 136 13.04 3.86 6.29
N PRO A 137 13.30 3.50 7.57
CA PRO A 137 12.58 4.09 8.70
C PRO A 137 12.69 5.61 8.83
N ASP A 138 13.79 6.20 8.37
CA ASP A 138 13.99 7.66 8.36
C ASP A 138 13.47 8.29 7.06
N THR A 139 13.56 7.56 5.95
CA THR A 139 13.09 8.00 4.63
C THR A 139 11.57 8.17 4.59
N LEU A 140 10.79 7.23 5.15
CA LEU A 140 9.33 7.29 5.07
C LEU A 140 8.72 8.53 5.79
N PRO A 141 9.12 8.89 7.02
CA PRO A 141 8.73 10.16 7.65
C PRO A 141 9.13 11.38 6.82
N ALA A 142 10.33 11.39 6.23
CA ALA A 142 10.82 12.49 5.40
C ALA A 142 10.03 12.67 4.10
N ILE A 143 9.49 11.58 3.52
CA ILE A 143 8.54 11.66 2.40
C ILE A 143 7.23 12.30 2.85
N ARG A 144 6.68 11.87 4.00
CA ARG A 144 5.40 12.37 4.52
C ARG A 144 5.41 13.84 4.90
N SER A 145 6.55 14.36 5.35
CA SER A 145 6.69 15.77 5.70
C SER A 145 6.80 16.69 4.48
N ARG A 146 6.84 16.15 3.26
CA ARG A 146 6.88 16.96 2.04
C ARG A 146 5.54 17.64 1.78
N PRO A 147 5.55 18.94 1.43
CA PRO A 147 4.36 19.61 0.93
C PRO A 147 3.85 18.88 -0.31
N ALA A 148 2.64 18.36 -0.22
CA ALA A 148 1.90 17.73 -1.30
C ALA A 148 0.40 17.84 -0.98
N GLN A 149 -0.43 17.90 -2.02
CA GLN A 149 -1.88 17.79 -1.86
C GLN A 149 -2.26 16.40 -1.34
N GLU A 150 -1.50 15.39 -1.77
CA GLU A 150 -1.70 13.99 -1.43
C GLU A 150 -0.37 13.22 -1.57
N THR A 151 -0.08 12.39 -0.58
CA THR A 151 1.09 11.52 -0.53
C THR A 151 0.63 10.08 -0.39
N TRP A 152 1.00 9.24 -1.36
CA TRP A 152 0.83 7.79 -1.29
C TRP A 152 2.17 7.15 -0.98
N ILE A 153 2.19 6.19 -0.05
CA ILE A 153 3.37 5.39 0.28
C ILE A 153 2.93 3.93 0.33
N ALA A 154 3.65 3.06 -0.38
CA ALA A 154 3.47 1.62 -0.30
C ALA A 154 4.77 0.92 0.13
N LEU A 155 4.59 -0.11 0.96
CA LEU A 155 5.59 -1.10 1.31
C LEU A 155 5.06 -2.46 0.91
N GLU A 156 5.81 -3.17 0.08
CA GLU A 156 5.50 -4.54 -0.32
C GLU A 156 6.50 -5.50 0.32
N ILE A 157 5.97 -6.57 0.90
CA ILE A 157 6.71 -7.62 1.59
C ILE A 157 6.43 -8.92 0.86
N ALA A 158 7.47 -9.69 0.58
CA ALA A 158 7.38 -11.01 -0.02
C ALA A 158 8.39 -11.95 0.63
N TYR A 159 8.27 -13.26 0.44
CA TYR A 159 9.37 -14.16 0.76
C TYR A 159 10.51 -14.03 -0.25
N ALA A 160 11.74 -14.16 0.21
CA ALA A 160 12.87 -14.37 -0.68
C ALA A 160 12.70 -15.70 -1.42
N ALA A 161 13.16 -15.77 -2.67
CA ALA A 161 13.09 -16.99 -3.47
C ALA A 161 13.71 -18.17 -2.72
N GLY A 162 12.98 -19.29 -2.63
CA GLY A 162 13.44 -20.50 -1.94
C GLY A 162 13.48 -20.39 -0.40
N SER A 163 12.88 -19.37 0.20
CA SER A 163 12.86 -19.16 1.65
C SER A 163 11.42 -19.01 2.18
N SER A 164 11.20 -19.44 3.43
CA SER A 164 9.94 -19.25 4.18
C SER A 164 10.13 -18.41 5.46
N THR A 165 11.34 -17.89 5.69
CA THR A 165 11.70 -17.14 6.90
C THR A 165 12.36 -15.79 6.60
N ARG A 166 13.09 -15.67 5.49
CA ARG A 166 13.64 -14.41 4.98
C ARG A 166 12.65 -13.69 4.07
N TYR A 167 12.49 -12.39 4.32
CA TYR A 167 11.67 -11.51 3.50
C TYR A 167 12.50 -10.73 2.49
N THR A 168 11.87 -10.37 1.39
CA THR A 168 12.27 -9.25 0.55
C THR A 168 11.27 -8.12 0.72
N VAL A 169 11.74 -6.89 0.53
CA VAL A 169 10.89 -5.70 0.60
C VAL A 169 11.14 -4.80 -0.60
N ALA A 170 10.08 -4.13 -1.04
CA ALA A 170 10.13 -3.02 -1.98
C ALA A 170 9.27 -1.88 -1.44
N ALA A 171 9.65 -0.64 -1.75
CA ALA A 171 8.89 0.53 -1.34
C ALA A 171 8.77 1.52 -2.50
N ALA A 172 7.63 2.19 -2.57
CA ALA A 172 7.34 3.18 -3.60
C ALA A 172 6.44 4.28 -3.02
N CYS A 173 6.52 5.48 -3.60
CA CYS A 173 5.63 6.56 -3.22
C CYS A 173 5.17 7.36 -4.44
N ALA A 174 4.04 8.04 -4.29
CA ALA A 174 3.58 9.04 -5.24
C ALA A 174 3.22 10.33 -4.51
N LEU A 175 3.62 11.45 -5.10
CA LEU A 175 3.32 12.79 -4.59
C LEU A 175 2.43 13.51 -5.60
N ARG A 176 1.28 13.99 -5.15
CA ARG A 176 0.40 14.87 -5.91
C ARG A 176 0.63 16.33 -5.52
N THR A 177 0.91 17.18 -6.48
CA THR A 177 1.25 18.60 -6.28
C THR A 177 0.55 19.48 -7.30
N ASP A 178 0.33 20.74 -6.95
CA ASP A 178 -0.16 21.79 -7.86
C ASP A 178 0.94 22.40 -8.72
N TRP A 179 2.20 22.09 -8.45
CA TRP A 179 3.32 22.46 -9.31
C TRP A 179 3.90 21.25 -10.04
N ARG A 180 4.56 21.52 -11.16
CA ARG A 180 5.26 20.52 -11.94
C ARG A 180 6.42 19.91 -11.12
N PRO A 181 6.56 18.57 -11.09
CA PRO A 181 7.66 17.91 -10.39
C PRO A 181 9.04 18.36 -10.91
N GLY A 182 9.99 18.46 -9.97
CA GLY A 182 11.40 18.74 -10.25
C GLY A 182 12.08 17.63 -11.07
N GLY A 183 13.30 17.90 -11.54
CA GLY A 183 14.13 16.91 -12.23
C GLY A 183 14.89 15.96 -11.29
N THR A 184 14.94 16.27 -10.00
CA THR A 184 15.63 15.48 -8.98
C THR A 184 14.63 14.98 -7.95
N ALA A 185 14.99 13.90 -7.26
CA ALA A 185 14.18 13.39 -6.17
C ALA A 185 14.07 14.42 -5.04
N PRO A 186 12.88 14.59 -4.42
CA PRO A 186 12.70 15.57 -3.36
C PRO A 186 13.34 15.13 -2.04
N VAL A 187 13.55 13.84 -1.80
CA VAL A 187 14.13 13.26 -0.57
C VAL A 187 15.24 12.29 -0.96
N ALA A 188 16.30 12.20 -0.14
CA ALA A 188 17.31 11.15 -0.31
C ALA A 188 16.65 9.76 -0.25
N GLY A 189 17.19 8.79 -0.98
CA GLY A 189 16.59 7.46 -1.10
C GLY A 189 15.38 7.36 -2.05
N LEU A 190 14.89 8.48 -2.60
CA LEU A 190 13.92 8.45 -3.69
C LEU A 190 14.61 8.37 -5.05
N LEU A 191 14.08 7.51 -5.92
CA LEU A 191 14.50 7.39 -7.31
C LEU A 191 13.31 7.77 -8.22
N PRO A 192 13.39 8.91 -8.93
CA PRO A 192 12.34 9.34 -9.85
C PRO A 192 12.08 8.31 -10.95
N GLN A 193 10.81 8.02 -11.22
CA GLN A 193 10.38 7.09 -12.27
C GLN A 193 10.23 7.79 -13.63
N HIS A 194 11.28 8.51 -14.05
CA HIS A 194 11.24 9.31 -15.26
C HIS A 194 10.87 8.49 -16.50
N GLY A 195 9.79 8.91 -17.20
CA GLY A 195 9.25 8.19 -18.36
C GLY A 195 8.65 6.81 -18.05
N ASN A 196 8.47 6.46 -16.78
CA ASN A 196 7.91 5.20 -16.31
C ASN A 196 6.85 5.41 -15.21
N HIS A 197 6.15 6.55 -15.24
CA HIS A 197 5.15 6.90 -14.25
C HIS A 197 3.88 6.08 -14.38
N VAL A 198 3.36 5.83 -15.60
CA VAL A 198 2.14 5.02 -15.75
C VAL A 198 2.31 3.61 -15.19
N PRO A 199 3.37 2.85 -15.54
CA PRO A 199 3.58 1.53 -14.97
C PRO A 199 3.82 1.58 -13.47
N ALA A 200 4.64 2.53 -12.98
CA ALA A 200 4.93 2.66 -11.55
C ALA A 200 3.68 3.01 -10.71
N LEU A 201 2.83 3.92 -11.18
CA LEU A 201 1.59 4.31 -10.48
C LEU A 201 0.54 3.19 -10.55
N THR A 202 0.50 2.45 -11.66
CA THR A 202 -0.34 1.24 -11.79
C THR A 202 0.13 0.14 -10.84
N ALA A 203 1.44 -0.04 -10.66
CA ALA A 203 1.98 -0.97 -9.69
C ALA A 203 1.73 -0.48 -8.25
N LEU A 204 1.79 0.82 -7.98
CA LEU A 204 1.58 1.42 -6.65
C LEU A 204 0.12 1.34 -6.16
N ASP A 205 -0.86 1.38 -7.07
CA ASP A 205 -2.28 1.35 -6.73
C ASP A 205 -2.60 0.17 -5.78
N PRO A 206 -3.31 0.39 -4.65
CA PRO A 206 -3.63 -0.68 -3.71
C PRO A 206 -4.39 -1.86 -4.34
N ARG A 207 -5.13 -1.62 -5.44
CA ARG A 207 -5.90 -2.66 -6.14
C ARG A 207 -5.04 -3.52 -7.07
N SER A 208 -3.80 -3.10 -7.32
CA SER A 208 -2.90 -3.78 -8.23
C SER A 208 -2.40 -5.10 -7.64
N THR A 209 -2.32 -6.11 -8.50
CA THR A 209 -1.66 -7.38 -8.19
C THR A 209 -0.23 -7.45 -8.74
N ARG A 210 0.22 -6.40 -9.46
CA ARG A 210 1.61 -6.31 -9.96
C ARG A 210 2.52 -5.95 -8.80
N ARG A 211 3.64 -6.66 -8.66
CA ARG A 211 4.66 -6.34 -7.66
C ARG A 211 5.26 -4.94 -7.88
N LEU A 212 5.73 -4.34 -6.80
CA LEU A 212 6.54 -3.13 -6.86
C LEU A 212 7.93 -3.47 -7.38
N ASP A 213 8.52 -2.56 -8.15
CA ASP A 213 9.91 -2.71 -8.60
C ASP A 213 10.89 -2.50 -7.43
N GLY A 214 12.03 -3.21 -7.49
CA GLY A 214 13.15 -3.02 -6.55
C GLY A 214 13.06 -3.81 -5.26
N HIS A 215 12.47 -5.00 -5.29
CA HIS A 215 12.60 -5.95 -4.18
C HIS A 215 14.07 -6.23 -3.87
N THR A 216 14.43 -6.09 -2.60
CA THR A 216 15.73 -6.44 -2.04
C THR A 216 15.53 -7.26 -0.77
N ASP A 217 16.55 -8.01 -0.34
CA ASP A 217 16.53 -8.71 0.95
C ASP A 217 16.28 -7.71 2.09
N ALA A 218 15.30 -8.03 2.94
CA ALA A 218 14.95 -7.17 4.07
C ALA A 218 16.03 -7.24 5.15
N PRO A 219 16.51 -6.10 5.67
CA PRO A 219 17.29 -6.07 6.91
C PRO A 219 16.50 -6.77 8.04
N ALA A 220 17.19 -7.53 8.88
CA ALA A 220 16.58 -8.49 9.82
C ALA A 220 15.53 -7.88 10.78
N ASP A 221 15.66 -6.60 11.11
CA ASP A 221 14.80 -5.87 12.06
C ASP A 221 13.95 -4.77 11.39
N LEU A 222 13.99 -4.67 10.06
CA LEU A 222 13.37 -3.55 9.32
C LEU A 222 11.88 -3.40 9.67
N LEU A 223 11.12 -4.50 9.63
CA LEU A 223 9.68 -4.45 9.91
C LEU A 223 9.35 -4.05 11.36
N THR A 224 10.28 -4.24 12.29
CA THR A 224 10.12 -3.83 13.69
C THR A 224 10.45 -2.35 13.89
N ARG A 225 11.43 -1.82 13.15
CA ARG A 225 11.83 -0.41 13.19
C ARG A 225 10.91 0.51 12.40
N LEU A 226 10.17 -0.01 11.43
CA LEU A 226 9.30 0.78 10.57
C LEU A 226 8.05 1.27 11.33
N HIS A 227 7.96 2.58 11.49
CA HIS A 227 6.74 3.25 11.93
C HIS A 227 5.85 3.59 10.74
N TRP A 228 4.86 2.75 10.50
CA TRP A 228 3.84 3.00 9.47
C TRP A 228 2.84 4.06 9.97
N PRO A 229 2.44 5.03 9.14
CA PRO A 229 1.46 6.03 9.52
C PRO A 229 0.10 5.37 9.79
N THR A 230 -0.52 5.70 10.92
CA THR A 230 -1.82 5.18 11.31
C THR A 230 -2.85 6.31 11.28
N PRO A 231 -4.09 6.04 10.87
CA PRO A 231 -5.16 7.02 10.96
C PRO A 231 -5.36 7.46 12.42
N THR A 232 -5.51 8.76 12.66
CA THR A 232 -5.91 9.28 13.98
C THR A 232 -7.41 9.03 14.19
N ALA A 233 -7.82 8.76 15.43
CA ALA A 233 -9.24 8.59 15.76
C ALA A 233 -10.07 9.81 15.31
N GLY A 234 -11.18 9.55 14.60
CA GLY A 234 -12.12 10.59 14.14
C GLY A 234 -12.10 10.91 12.64
N ALA A 235 -11.04 10.60 11.90
CA ALA A 235 -10.95 10.92 10.46
C ALA A 235 -11.81 10.02 9.54
N HIS A 236 -12.16 8.81 10.00
CA HIS A 236 -12.89 7.84 9.16
C HIS A 236 -14.41 8.11 9.06
N ARG A 237 -14.98 8.95 9.94
CA ARG A 237 -16.45 9.16 10.02
C ARG A 237 -16.97 10.34 9.18
N ALA A 238 -16.21 10.83 8.20
CA ALA A 238 -16.77 11.78 7.24
C ALA A 238 -17.40 11.01 6.07
N PRO A 239 -18.75 10.97 5.92
CA PRO A 239 -19.36 10.48 4.70
C PRO A 239 -18.95 11.36 3.52
N LEU A 240 -18.77 10.75 2.34
CA LEU A 240 -18.62 11.46 1.07
C LEU A 240 -19.88 12.31 0.87
N THR A 241 -19.81 13.60 1.21
CA THR A 241 -20.91 14.54 0.95
C THR A 241 -21.00 14.72 -0.55
N ASN A 242 -21.99 14.08 -1.18
CA ASN A 242 -22.37 14.36 -2.56
C ASN A 242 -22.71 15.85 -2.68
N ALA A 243 -21.81 16.62 -3.28
CA ALA A 243 -22.10 17.96 -3.75
C ALA A 243 -23.03 17.85 -4.98
N VAL A 244 -24.33 17.70 -4.71
CA VAL A 244 -25.35 17.91 -5.73
C VAL A 244 -25.40 19.40 -6.00
N SER A 245 -24.94 19.77 -7.19
CA SER A 245 -25.10 21.11 -7.77
C SER A 245 -26.59 21.46 -7.83
N ARG A 246 -26.96 22.63 -7.31
CA ARG A 246 -28.23 23.28 -7.65
C ARG A 246 -27.94 24.48 -8.54
N THR A 247 -28.45 24.38 -9.76
CA THR A 247 -28.80 25.47 -10.68
C THR A 247 -29.68 26.52 -10.00
#